data_AF-A0A967JX76-F1
#
_entry.id   AF-A0A967JX76-F1
#
_cell.length_a   1.000
_cell.length_b   1.000
_cell.length_c   1.000
_cell.angle_alpha   90.00
_cell.angle_beta   90.00
_cell.angle_gamma   90.00
#
_symmetry.space_group_name_H-M   'P 1'
#
loop_
_entity.id
_entity.type
_entity.pdbx_description
1 polymer ?
#
loop_
_entity_poly.entity_id
_entity_poly.type
_entity_poly.pdbx_seq_one_letter_code
_entity_poly.pdbx_strand_id
1 'polypeptide(L)'
;MRPRPLAVHLTTRLIARAGRLSRRPLPLRTLPLVVAAMSFAGTGYGVAGEEPPCYRWIYGVPGNPYMIVGDTKEAVCWTHKDDFCGPPNYDCFWDPTHYWGPQHAWGGDCRQRNDAGECIEARCHWKRRSFPAPGYALSTSRQSCAVVPERPLPGKNAGRACPANGIASEEGNPINVGTGNKYQREVDYAGPGPMALRLVRHYNSDYSPEAELGEHWRHTYDRRLERSDVAVMVAYRPDGRMLAFHRTESGWRPDPDIEARLERLTDPAGETRGWAYTTAGDVAERYDADGRLVSMTRRSGYAQTLGYDADGRLVSVTDSFGRELAFTYDRRGRVNAVTLPGGGVYRYHYAARNLVEVEQPGGVSRRYHYEDDRHPHALTGITDENGHRLATYAYDEQGRAVLSEHAGGAGRIAVDYHGDGSATVRDAAGAVRTYRFDIIRGVVKATAVEGDPCTSCGSRLAASDYDADGRVTRTVDRNGHVATYEHNDRGLEVRRTEALGTPAERTIATQWHSQFRLPVRIAEPGRVTAFAYDERGRRVERTIT
;
A
#
# COMPACT_ATOMS: atom_id res chain seq x y z
N MET A 1 -45.43 22.82 -43.43
CA MET A 1 -46.69 22.06 -43.58
C MET A 1 -46.79 21.06 -42.42
N ARG A 2 -47.79 21.22 -41.54
CA ARG A 2 -48.26 20.14 -40.64
C ARG A 2 -49.07 19.14 -41.49
N PRO A 3 -49.21 17.86 -41.07
CA PRO A 3 -50.29 17.51 -40.14
C PRO A 3 -49.93 16.50 -39.03
N ARG A 4 -50.64 16.65 -37.91
CA ARG A 4 -51.07 15.65 -36.89
C ARG A 4 -52.55 15.31 -37.21
N PRO A 5 -53.31 14.49 -36.44
CA PRO A 5 -53.04 13.24 -35.70
C PRO A 5 -54.17 12.18 -35.95
N LEU A 6 -54.16 11.05 -35.23
CA LEU A 6 -55.40 10.29 -34.92
C LEU A 6 -55.30 9.66 -33.53
N ALA A 7 -56.32 9.93 -32.71
CA ALA A 7 -56.66 9.32 -31.42
C ALA A 7 -57.98 8.54 -31.62
N VAL A 8 -58.32 7.48 -30.87
CA VAL A 8 -59.13 7.43 -29.63
C VAL A 8 -59.64 5.95 -29.56
N HIS A 9 -59.62 5.21 -28.44
CA HIS A 9 -60.76 5.09 -27.51
C HIS A 9 -60.41 4.39 -26.17
N LEU A 10 -60.97 4.95 -25.10
CA LEU A 10 -61.10 4.43 -23.73
C LEU A 10 -62.12 3.29 -23.60
N THR A 11 -61.99 2.48 -22.53
CA THR A 11 -63.12 2.20 -21.63
C THR A 11 -62.67 2.04 -20.17
N THR A 12 -63.52 2.52 -19.26
CA THR A 12 -63.37 2.73 -17.81
C THR A 12 -64.33 1.82 -17.03
N ARG A 13 -63.97 1.39 -15.79
CA ARG A 13 -64.83 1.11 -14.59
C ARG A 13 -63.88 0.54 -13.50
N LEU A 14 -63.57 1.11 -12.33
CA LEU A 14 -64.21 1.90 -11.25
C LEU A 14 -65.15 1.10 -10.32
N ILE A 15 -64.80 1.12 -9.00
CA ILE A 15 -65.57 1.03 -7.72
C ILE A 15 -64.74 0.18 -6.71
N ALA A 16 -64.01 0.69 -5.68
CA ALA A 16 -64.31 1.49 -4.46
C ALA A 16 -65.22 0.75 -3.45
N ARG A 17 -64.83 0.41 -2.20
CA ARG A 17 -64.72 1.23 -0.96
C ARG A 17 -64.40 0.24 0.21
N ALA A 18 -63.47 0.48 1.14
CA ALA A 18 -63.42 1.40 2.29
C ALA A 18 -63.87 0.76 3.63
N GLY A 19 -63.06 0.96 4.69
CA GLY A 19 -63.43 0.70 6.09
C GLY A 19 -62.28 1.01 7.07
N ARG A 20 -62.34 2.18 7.73
CA ARG A 20 -61.48 2.65 8.85
C ARG A 20 -62.12 2.30 10.20
N LEU A 21 -61.30 2.26 11.27
CA LEU A 21 -61.47 2.71 12.68
C LEU A 21 -60.64 1.78 13.61
N SER A 22 -60.15 2.08 14.83
CA SER A 22 -59.61 3.24 15.58
C SER A 22 -59.55 2.82 17.09
N ARG A 23 -58.42 3.08 17.81
CA ARG A 23 -58.20 3.24 19.28
C ARG A 23 -58.02 2.02 20.26
N ARG A 24 -56.77 1.90 20.81
CA ARG A 24 -56.20 1.72 22.22
C ARG A 24 -56.95 0.90 23.34
N PRO A 25 -56.34 0.58 24.53
CA PRO A 25 -55.09 -0.17 24.93
C PRO A 25 -55.27 -1.21 26.13
N LEU A 26 -54.24 -2.06 26.41
CA LEU A 26 -53.77 -2.81 27.67
C LEU A 26 -54.77 -3.29 28.79
N PRO A 27 -54.53 -4.40 29.59
CA PRO A 27 -53.35 -4.60 30.48
C PRO A 27 -52.91 -6.05 30.88
N LEU A 28 -51.91 -6.10 31.78
CA LEU A 28 -51.17 -7.19 32.48
C LEU A 28 -51.95 -8.36 33.13
N ARG A 29 -51.27 -9.53 33.29
CA ARG A 29 -51.28 -10.36 34.53
C ARG A 29 -50.16 -11.43 34.60
N THR A 30 -49.87 -11.80 35.84
CA THR A 30 -48.72 -12.45 36.52
C THR A 30 -48.76 -13.99 36.67
N LEU A 31 -47.56 -14.64 36.71
CA LEU A 31 -46.99 -15.79 37.52
C LEU A 31 -47.91 -16.87 38.18
N PRO A 32 -47.46 -18.13 38.50
CA PRO A 32 -46.17 -18.46 39.15
C PRO A 32 -45.45 -19.81 38.85
N LEU A 33 -44.26 -19.93 39.48
CA LEU A 33 -43.33 -21.06 39.70
C LEU A 33 -43.96 -22.34 40.31
N VAL A 34 -43.38 -23.52 39.98
CA VAL A 34 -43.22 -24.66 40.91
C VAL A 34 -41.85 -25.33 40.69
N VAL A 35 -41.11 -25.48 41.79
CA VAL A 35 -39.88 -26.27 41.97
C VAL A 35 -40.27 -27.61 42.59
N ALA A 36 -39.65 -28.71 42.15
CA ALA A 36 -39.49 -29.91 42.98
C ALA A 36 -38.28 -30.74 42.50
N ALA A 37 -37.31 -30.89 43.41
CA ALA A 37 -36.20 -31.81 43.36
C ALA A 37 -36.60 -33.17 43.95
N MET A 38 -35.94 -34.25 43.53
CA MET A 38 -35.78 -35.47 44.34
C MET A 38 -34.45 -36.15 44.01
N SER A 39 -33.67 -36.40 45.06
CA SER A 39 -32.43 -37.19 45.14
C SER A 39 -32.68 -38.52 45.85
N PHE A 40 -31.84 -39.51 45.57
CA PHE A 40 -31.32 -40.56 46.46
C PHE A 40 -29.94 -40.96 45.86
N ALA A 41 -28.77 -40.71 46.47
CA ALA A 41 -28.10 -41.36 47.62
C ALA A 41 -27.81 -42.86 47.38
N GLY A 42 -26.63 -43.47 47.57
CA GLY A 42 -25.28 -43.16 48.09
C GLY A 42 -24.49 -44.50 48.07
N THR A 43 -23.15 -44.55 47.95
CA THR A 43 -22.12 -44.76 49.01
C THR A 43 -20.73 -44.70 48.33
N GLY A 44 -19.75 -43.85 48.68
CA GLY A 44 -18.81 -43.88 49.85
C GLY A 44 -17.55 -44.72 49.50
N TYR A 45 -16.29 -44.26 49.45
CA TYR A 45 -15.37 -43.58 50.39
C TYR A 45 -14.20 -42.94 49.58
N GLY A 46 -13.43 -41.91 49.99
CA GLY A 46 -13.25 -41.22 51.27
C GLY A 46 -12.59 -39.83 51.08
N VAL A 47 -12.41 -39.12 52.20
CA VAL A 47 -12.29 -37.66 52.31
C VAL A 47 -10.88 -37.21 52.72
N ALA A 48 -10.43 -36.08 52.15
CA ALA A 48 -9.65 -34.96 52.73
C ALA A 48 -8.93 -34.28 51.54
N GLY A 49 -9.12 -33.03 51.13
CA GLY A 49 -9.36 -31.76 51.80
C GLY A 49 -8.63 -30.70 50.95
N GLU A 50 -9.17 -29.48 50.90
CA GLU A 50 -8.52 -28.24 50.44
C GLU A 50 -8.47 -27.89 48.92
N GLU A 51 -8.40 -26.56 48.74
CA GLU A 51 -8.63 -25.65 47.61
C GLU A 51 -7.98 -25.99 46.25
N PRO A 52 -8.43 -25.40 45.11
CA PRO A 52 -7.88 -25.73 43.80
C PRO A 52 -6.57 -24.96 43.53
N PRO A 53 -5.49 -25.64 43.08
CA PRO A 53 -4.37 -24.93 42.47
C PRO A 53 -4.08 -25.41 41.04
N CYS A 54 -3.90 -24.40 40.18
CA CYS A 54 -2.85 -24.32 39.17
C CYS A 54 -2.88 -25.30 37.99
N TYR A 55 -3.23 -24.77 36.81
CA TYR A 55 -2.70 -25.27 35.54
C TYR A 55 -1.17 -25.33 35.62
N ARG A 56 -0.61 -26.52 35.45
CA ARG A 56 0.83 -26.76 35.37
C ARG A 56 1.28 -26.48 33.93
N TRP A 57 1.97 -25.36 33.74
CA TRP A 57 2.72 -25.10 32.52
C TRP A 57 3.95 -26.02 32.49
N ILE A 58 4.02 -26.93 31.53
CA ILE A 58 5.26 -27.63 31.22
C ILE A 58 5.96 -26.81 30.13
N TYR A 59 6.89 -25.95 30.56
CA TYR A 59 7.87 -25.34 29.67
C TYR A 59 8.89 -26.41 29.26
N GLY A 60 8.78 -26.92 28.04
CA GLY A 60 9.86 -27.63 27.35
C GLY A 60 10.60 -26.67 26.41
N VAL A 61 11.91 -26.56 26.55
CA VAL A 61 12.82 -25.81 25.65
C VAL A 61 13.78 -26.83 25.03
N PRO A 62 14.37 -26.61 23.83
CA PRO A 62 13.82 -26.14 22.55
C PRO A 62 13.84 -27.26 21.47
N GLY A 63 12.93 -27.26 20.49
CA GLY A 63 13.17 -28.13 19.31
C GLY A 63 12.07 -28.26 18.27
N ASN A 64 10.84 -28.62 18.64
CA ASN A 64 9.73 -28.76 17.68
C ASN A 64 8.38 -28.68 18.43
N PRO A 65 7.37 -27.99 17.90
CA PRO A 65 6.01 -28.15 18.40
C PRO A 65 5.47 -29.54 18.02
N TYR A 66 4.82 -30.21 18.97
CA TYR A 66 4.04 -31.43 18.74
C TYR A 66 2.56 -31.14 19.00
N MET A 67 1.69 -31.82 18.26
CA MET A 67 0.24 -31.74 18.42
C MET A 67 -0.29 -33.07 18.94
N ILE A 68 -1.15 -33.04 19.96
CA ILE A 68 -1.85 -34.22 20.45
C ILE A 68 -3.19 -34.33 19.71
N VAL A 69 -3.40 -35.44 19.00
CA VAL A 69 -4.65 -35.75 18.27
C VAL A 69 -5.38 -36.87 18.99
N GLY A 70 -6.41 -36.52 19.78
CA GLY A 70 -7.09 -37.44 20.70
C GLY A 70 -6.20 -37.88 21.87
N ASP A 71 -6.63 -38.86 22.65
CA ASP A 71 -6.02 -39.11 23.98
C ASP A 71 -4.60 -39.70 23.96
N THR A 72 -4.00 -40.02 22.81
CA THR A 72 -2.65 -40.65 22.76
C THR A 72 -1.79 -40.43 21.50
N LYS A 73 -2.18 -39.66 20.47
CA LYS A 73 -1.38 -39.56 19.22
C LYS A 73 -0.62 -38.23 19.12
N GLU A 74 0.70 -38.30 19.02
CA GLU A 74 1.57 -37.14 18.76
C GLU A 74 1.89 -37.00 17.26
N ALA A 75 1.57 -35.86 16.65
CA ALA A 75 2.08 -35.47 15.35
C ALA A 75 3.26 -34.49 15.53
N VAL A 76 4.42 -34.83 14.97
CA VAL A 76 5.64 -34.01 15.06
C VAL A 76 5.65 -32.98 13.93
N CYS A 77 5.49 -31.71 14.26
CA CYS A 77 5.68 -30.62 13.31
C CYS A 77 7.14 -30.17 13.33
N TRP A 78 7.82 -30.27 12.19
CA TRP A 78 9.15 -29.69 12.00
C TRP A 78 9.02 -28.21 11.66
N THR A 79 9.54 -27.32 12.51
CA THR A 79 9.61 -25.88 12.22
C THR A 79 11.01 -25.33 12.51
N HIS A 80 11.63 -24.67 11.53
CA HIS A 80 12.68 -23.69 11.80
C HIS A 80 12.03 -22.41 12.34
N LYS A 81 12.25 -22.13 13.63
CA LYS A 81 11.60 -21.04 14.39
C LYS A 81 12.34 -19.69 14.26
N ASP A 82 13.44 -19.64 13.52
CA ASP A 82 14.42 -18.55 13.68
C ASP A 82 14.13 -17.28 12.84
N ASP A 83 13.09 -17.24 12.00
CA ASP A 83 12.89 -16.17 11.01
C ASP A 83 11.57 -15.36 11.11
N PHE A 84 10.76 -15.51 12.18
CA PHE A 84 9.40 -14.94 12.21
C PHE A 84 9.18 -13.80 13.21
N CYS A 85 8.60 -12.71 12.71
CA CYS A 85 8.09 -11.57 13.49
C CYS A 85 6.56 -11.70 13.66
N GLY A 86 6.11 -12.13 14.84
CA GLY A 86 4.71 -12.16 15.26
C GLY A 86 4.57 -12.72 16.68
N PRO A 87 3.47 -12.45 17.41
CA PRO A 87 3.27 -13.04 18.74
C PRO A 87 3.20 -14.58 18.67
N PRO A 88 3.55 -15.30 19.75
CA PRO A 88 3.64 -16.77 19.78
C PRO A 88 2.30 -17.52 19.63
N ASN A 89 1.19 -16.81 19.43
CA ASN A 89 -0.15 -17.41 19.39
C ASN A 89 -0.75 -17.26 17.99
N TYR A 90 -0.27 -18.06 17.06
CA TYR A 90 -1.16 -18.59 16.02
C TYR A 90 -1.64 -19.95 16.51
N ASP A 91 -2.79 -19.96 17.18
CA ASP A 91 -3.52 -21.20 17.39
C ASP A 91 -3.89 -21.75 16.01
N CYS A 92 -3.50 -22.99 15.74
CA CYS A 92 -4.10 -23.74 14.66
C CYS A 92 -5.60 -23.89 14.98
N PHE A 93 -6.44 -23.02 14.44
CA PHE A 93 -7.88 -23.16 14.58
C PHE A 93 -8.34 -24.35 13.73
N TRP A 94 -8.61 -25.48 14.38
CA TRP A 94 -9.52 -26.48 13.88
C TRP A 94 -10.91 -26.18 14.45
N ASP A 95 -11.85 -25.79 13.59
CA ASP A 95 -13.28 -25.68 13.94
C ASP A 95 -13.93 -27.06 13.73
N PRO A 96 -14.37 -27.77 14.80
CA PRO A 96 -15.02 -29.07 14.67
C PRO A 96 -16.40 -29.01 14.01
N THR A 97 -17.00 -27.82 13.89
CA THR A 97 -18.40 -27.64 13.50
C THR A 97 -18.61 -27.29 12.02
N HIS A 98 -17.53 -27.00 11.28
CA HIS A 98 -17.58 -26.71 9.85
C HIS A 98 -16.85 -27.79 9.03
N TYR A 99 -17.46 -28.96 8.93
CA TYR A 99 -17.06 -29.98 7.95
C TYR A 99 -17.53 -29.58 6.54
N TRP A 100 -16.78 -28.69 5.88
CA TRP A 100 -16.96 -28.47 4.44
C TRP A 100 -16.38 -29.68 3.71
N GLY A 101 -17.20 -30.31 2.88
CA GLY A 101 -16.90 -31.56 2.17
C GLY A 101 -15.65 -31.53 1.25
N PRO A 102 -15.44 -32.57 0.42
CA PRO A 102 -14.12 -32.98 -0.08
C PRO A 102 -13.40 -32.05 -1.07
N GLN A 103 -13.80 -30.79 -1.24
CA GLN A 103 -13.30 -29.92 -2.32
C GLN A 103 -12.60 -28.64 -1.85
N HIS A 104 -12.43 -28.40 -0.55
CA HIS A 104 -11.63 -27.28 -0.05
C HIS A 104 -10.76 -27.65 1.16
N ALA A 105 -9.94 -28.68 1.03
CA ALA A 105 -8.80 -28.89 1.93
C ALA A 105 -7.63 -28.03 1.42
N TRP A 106 -7.27 -26.96 2.14
CA TRP A 106 -6.08 -26.19 1.82
C TRP A 106 -4.82 -26.92 2.33
N GLY A 107 -4.43 -27.92 1.52
CA GLY A 107 -3.08 -28.45 1.26
C GLY A 107 -2.06 -28.49 2.39
N GLY A 108 -2.11 -29.55 3.22
CA GLY A 108 -0.89 -30.18 3.70
C GLY A 108 -0.63 -31.44 2.87
N ASP A 109 0.61 -31.66 2.42
CA ASP A 109 0.96 -32.92 1.75
C ASP A 109 1.06 -34.03 2.81
N CYS A 110 0.20 -35.03 2.73
CA CYS A 110 0.31 -36.19 3.60
C CYS A 110 1.54 -37.02 3.20
N ARG A 111 2.52 -37.09 4.10
CA ARG A 111 3.76 -37.87 3.90
C ARG A 111 3.56 -39.34 4.23
N GLN A 112 2.81 -39.63 5.28
CA GLN A 112 2.60 -41.00 5.72
C GLN A 112 1.15 -41.22 6.14
N ARG A 113 0.57 -42.33 5.68
CA ARG A 113 -0.75 -42.80 6.06
C ARG A 113 -0.65 -44.09 6.86
N ASN A 114 -1.57 -44.29 7.79
CA ASN A 114 -1.74 -45.57 8.46
C ASN A 114 -2.55 -46.56 7.58
N ASP A 115 -2.68 -47.80 8.05
CA ASP A 115 -3.40 -48.87 7.34
C ASP A 115 -4.91 -48.61 7.18
N ALA A 116 -5.47 -47.66 7.93
CA ALA A 116 -6.84 -47.17 7.78
C ALA A 116 -6.97 -46.03 6.75
N GLY A 117 -5.86 -45.63 6.10
CA GLY A 117 -5.81 -44.56 5.11
C GLY A 117 -5.74 -43.15 5.70
N GLU A 118 -5.64 -43.00 7.02
CA GLU A 118 -5.59 -41.72 7.71
C GLU A 118 -4.17 -41.13 7.67
N CYS A 119 -4.06 -39.81 7.52
CA CYS A 119 -2.76 -39.15 7.52
C CYS A 119 -2.19 -39.08 8.94
N ILE A 120 -1.02 -39.68 9.17
CA ILE A 120 -0.31 -39.67 10.47
C ILE A 120 0.94 -38.79 10.45
N GLU A 121 1.40 -38.38 9.27
CA GLU A 121 2.48 -37.42 9.10
C GLU A 121 2.14 -36.48 7.95
N ALA A 122 2.06 -35.17 8.20
CA ALA A 122 1.69 -34.17 7.21
C ALA A 122 2.72 -33.03 7.15
N ARG A 123 3.01 -32.57 5.93
CA ARG A 123 3.77 -31.34 5.70
C ARG A 123 2.78 -30.19 5.58
N CYS A 124 2.76 -29.31 6.58
CA CYS A 124 1.94 -28.10 6.52
C CYS A 124 2.59 -27.08 5.58
N HIS A 125 1.84 -26.60 4.59
CA HIS A 125 2.25 -25.47 3.77
C HIS A 125 1.60 -24.20 4.33
N TRP A 126 2.41 -23.23 4.77
CA TRP A 126 1.91 -21.89 5.03
C TRP A 126 1.58 -21.23 3.70
N LYS A 127 0.37 -20.65 3.55
CA LYS A 127 0.14 -19.63 2.52
C LYS A 127 1.05 -18.44 2.89
N ARG A 128 1.83 -17.93 1.93
CA ARG A 128 2.72 -16.75 2.07
C ARG A 128 1.93 -15.48 2.47
N ARG A 129 1.42 -15.39 3.70
CA ARG A 129 0.65 -14.23 4.19
C ARG A 129 1.19 -13.60 5.47
N SER A 130 2.28 -14.11 6.02
CA SER A 130 2.93 -13.53 7.19
C SER A 130 4.42 -13.40 6.92
N PHE A 131 4.78 -12.55 5.96
CA PHE A 131 6.10 -11.95 5.99
C PHE A 131 6.16 -11.07 7.26
N PRO A 132 7.33 -10.90 7.91
CA PRO A 132 7.53 -9.69 8.71
C PRO A 132 7.08 -8.50 7.86
N ALA A 133 6.45 -7.48 8.47
CA ALA A 133 6.30 -6.20 7.79
C ALA A 133 7.66 -5.89 7.11
N PRO A 134 7.70 -5.45 5.84
CA PRO A 134 8.97 -5.26 5.15
C PRO A 134 9.91 -4.43 6.03
N GLY A 135 11.03 -5.02 6.45
CA GLY A 135 12.05 -4.33 7.23
C GLY A 135 12.09 -4.46 8.72
N TYR A 136 11.30 -5.34 9.28
CA TYR A 136 11.36 -5.61 10.71
C TYR A 136 12.07 -6.94 10.95
N ALA A 137 13.08 -6.92 11.82
CA ALA A 137 13.67 -8.12 12.42
C ALA A 137 13.27 -8.21 13.89
N LEU A 138 13.36 -9.40 14.46
CA LEU A 138 13.24 -9.58 15.90
C LEU A 138 14.33 -8.75 16.58
N SER A 139 13.93 -7.92 17.54
CA SER A 139 14.87 -7.33 18.50
C SER A 139 15.76 -8.42 19.11
N THR A 140 16.96 -8.06 19.56
CA THR A 140 17.88 -8.99 20.24
C THR A 140 17.25 -9.69 21.45
N SER A 141 16.22 -9.09 22.06
CA SER A 141 15.41 -9.68 23.14
C SER A 141 14.26 -10.58 22.66
N ARG A 142 13.99 -10.66 21.36
CA ARG A 142 12.89 -11.41 20.74
C ARG A 142 11.48 -11.07 21.27
N GLN A 143 11.31 -9.88 21.83
CA GLN A 143 10.03 -9.42 22.41
C GLN A 143 9.29 -8.40 21.53
N SER A 144 9.94 -7.89 20.49
CA SER A 144 9.35 -6.91 19.57
C SER A 144 10.01 -6.98 18.18
N CYS A 145 9.26 -6.55 17.18
CA CYS A 145 9.73 -6.32 15.82
C CYS A 145 10.38 -4.93 15.76
N ALA A 146 11.69 -4.86 15.47
CA ALA A 146 12.43 -3.62 15.33
C ALA A 146 12.83 -3.41 13.87
N VAL A 147 12.82 -2.16 13.40
CA VAL A 147 13.37 -1.80 12.08
C VAL A 147 14.85 -2.21 12.07
N VAL A 148 15.29 -2.95 11.06
CA VAL A 148 16.74 -3.13 10.81
C VAL A 148 17.21 -1.85 10.12
N PRO A 149 17.90 -0.93 10.81
CA PRO A 149 18.18 0.39 10.25
C PRO A 149 19.13 0.32 9.05
N GLU A 150 19.85 -0.78 8.91
CA GLU A 150 20.98 -0.97 7.99
C GLU A 150 20.59 -1.64 6.65
N ARG A 151 19.31 -1.95 6.40
CA ARG A 151 18.89 -2.59 5.14
C ARG A 151 17.80 -1.79 4.42
N PRO A 152 17.88 -1.62 3.07
CA PRO A 152 16.80 -1.04 2.30
C PRO A 152 15.55 -1.88 2.41
N LEU A 153 14.39 -1.21 2.52
CA LEU A 153 13.09 -1.86 2.55
C LEU A 153 12.46 -1.71 1.17
N PRO A 154 12.34 -2.78 0.37
CA PRO A 154 11.87 -2.67 -1.01
C PRO A 154 10.55 -1.92 -1.12
N GLY A 155 9.59 -2.24 -0.25
CA GLY A 155 8.29 -1.57 -0.20
C GLY A 155 8.35 -0.08 0.14
N LYS A 156 9.32 0.40 0.93
CA LYS A 156 9.46 1.85 1.19
C LYS A 156 10.17 2.60 0.06
N ASN A 157 11.08 1.92 -0.64
CA ASN A 157 11.87 2.48 -1.73
C ASN A 157 11.22 2.34 -3.12
N ALA A 158 10.08 1.63 -3.18
CA ALA A 158 9.26 1.54 -4.38
C ALA A 158 8.70 2.90 -4.79
N GLY A 159 8.24 2.98 -6.04
CA GLY A 159 7.67 4.19 -6.60
C GLY A 159 8.70 5.28 -6.87
N ARG A 160 8.19 6.46 -7.20
CA ARG A 160 9.04 7.58 -7.57
C ARG A 160 9.60 8.28 -6.32
N ALA A 161 10.91 8.20 -6.11
CA ALA A 161 11.63 9.00 -5.14
C ALA A 161 11.68 10.46 -5.60
N CYS A 162 10.81 11.31 -5.06
CA CYS A 162 10.92 12.75 -5.17
C CYS A 162 11.46 13.30 -3.85
N PRO A 163 12.79 13.44 -3.67
CA PRO A 163 13.29 14.15 -2.51
C PRO A 163 12.93 15.62 -2.69
N ALA A 164 12.10 16.17 -1.80
CA ALA A 164 11.62 17.55 -1.91
C ALA A 164 12.77 18.57 -1.98
N ASN A 165 13.92 18.26 -1.35
CA ASN A 165 15.10 19.14 -1.27
C ASN A 165 16.45 18.37 -1.33
N GLY A 166 16.47 17.08 -1.65
CA GLY A 166 17.69 16.24 -1.59
C GLY A 166 18.27 15.88 -2.96
N ILE A 167 19.38 15.15 -2.99
CA ILE A 167 19.94 14.61 -4.25
C ILE A 167 18.92 13.68 -4.92
N ALA A 168 18.54 14.00 -6.15
CA ALA A 168 17.73 13.10 -6.98
C ALA A 168 18.58 11.88 -7.37
N SER A 169 18.10 10.69 -7.02
CA SER A 169 18.74 9.40 -7.33
C SER A 169 17.97 8.59 -8.37
N GLU A 170 17.13 9.27 -9.16
CA GLU A 170 16.33 8.68 -10.23
C GLU A 170 16.89 9.04 -11.61
N GLU A 171 17.40 8.05 -12.33
CA GLU A 171 18.03 8.27 -13.64
C GLU A 171 17.53 7.26 -14.68
N GLY A 172 17.44 7.66 -15.95
CA GLY A 172 17.15 6.70 -17.04
C GLY A 172 15.73 6.12 -16.98
N ASN A 173 14.71 6.98 -16.93
CA ASN A 173 13.29 6.59 -17.05
C ASN A 173 12.76 5.60 -16.00
N PRO A 174 12.74 5.99 -14.72
CA PRO A 174 13.90 6.00 -13.88
C PRO A 174 14.24 4.60 -13.33
N ILE A 175 15.53 4.38 -13.18
CA ILE A 175 16.14 3.46 -12.21
C ILE A 175 16.37 4.28 -10.93
N ASN A 176 15.97 3.75 -9.78
CA ASN A 176 16.44 4.25 -8.49
C ASN A 176 17.87 3.74 -8.29
N VAL A 177 18.87 4.61 -8.46
CA VAL A 177 20.30 4.27 -8.48
C VAL A 177 20.79 3.67 -7.15
N GLY A 178 20.08 3.89 -6.05
CA GLY A 178 20.45 3.32 -4.75
C GLY A 178 19.92 1.90 -4.51
N THR A 179 18.85 1.51 -5.20
CA THR A 179 18.19 0.18 -5.00
C THR A 179 18.22 -0.70 -6.25
N GLY A 180 18.39 -0.11 -7.43
CA GLY A 180 18.20 -0.78 -8.71
C GLY A 180 16.75 -1.04 -9.09
N ASN A 181 15.78 -0.48 -8.36
CA ASN A 181 14.38 -0.56 -8.76
C ASN A 181 14.16 0.20 -10.08
N LYS A 182 13.82 -0.53 -11.14
CA LYS A 182 13.32 0.05 -12.39
C LYS A 182 11.84 0.35 -12.26
N TYR A 183 11.51 1.63 -12.33
CA TYR A 183 10.14 2.09 -12.29
C TYR A 183 9.63 2.44 -13.69
N GLN A 184 8.41 2.01 -14.05
CA GLN A 184 7.76 2.39 -15.30
C GLN A 184 6.34 2.87 -15.03
N ARG A 185 5.91 3.93 -15.73
CA ARG A 185 4.61 4.56 -15.52
C ARG A 185 3.89 4.76 -16.84
N GLU A 186 2.66 4.26 -16.94
CA GLU A 186 1.84 4.30 -18.15
C GLU A 186 0.48 4.91 -17.84
N VAL A 187 0.02 5.88 -18.65
CA VAL A 187 -1.27 6.54 -18.45
C VAL A 187 -2.27 5.99 -19.45
N ASP A 188 -3.23 5.21 -18.96
CA ASP A 188 -4.30 4.67 -19.78
C ASP A 188 -5.48 5.67 -19.85
N TYR A 189 -5.78 6.37 -18.75
CA TYR A 189 -6.85 7.37 -18.76
C TYR A 189 -6.55 8.57 -17.87
N ALA A 190 -6.89 9.77 -18.35
CA ALA A 190 -6.87 11.01 -17.58
C ALA A 190 -8.11 11.84 -17.92
N GLY A 191 -9.12 11.80 -17.05
CA GLY A 191 -10.33 12.60 -17.22
C GLY A 191 -10.11 14.09 -16.91
N PRO A 192 -11.07 14.96 -17.27
CA PRO A 192 -11.02 16.38 -16.90
C PRO A 192 -11.59 16.65 -15.50
N GLY A 193 -11.20 17.77 -14.88
CA GLY A 193 -11.82 18.30 -13.66
C GLY A 193 -11.00 18.13 -12.36
N PRO A 194 -11.52 18.67 -11.25
CA PRO A 194 -10.76 18.92 -10.01
C PRO A 194 -10.40 17.66 -9.20
N MET A 195 -11.08 16.53 -9.45
CA MET A 195 -10.75 15.20 -8.94
C MET A 195 -11.10 14.16 -10.00
N ALA A 196 -10.54 14.34 -11.20
CA ALA A 196 -10.87 13.49 -12.33
C ALA A 196 -10.47 12.02 -12.12
N LEU A 197 -11.27 11.12 -12.68
CA LEU A 197 -10.89 9.72 -12.81
C LEU A 197 -9.56 9.62 -13.57
N ARG A 198 -8.67 8.77 -13.08
CA ARG A 198 -7.35 8.59 -13.67
C ARG A 198 -6.93 7.14 -13.53
N LEU A 199 -6.59 6.52 -14.65
CA LEU A 199 -6.05 5.17 -14.67
C LEU A 199 -4.60 5.24 -15.13
N VAL A 200 -3.69 5.01 -14.19
CA VAL A 200 -2.25 4.96 -14.42
C VAL A 200 -1.73 3.64 -13.89
N ARG A 201 -0.95 2.96 -14.70
CA ARG A 201 -0.22 1.74 -14.35
C ARG A 201 1.20 2.08 -13.90
N HIS A 202 1.67 1.34 -12.92
CA HIS A 202 2.95 1.54 -12.27
C HIS A 202 3.63 0.18 -12.16
N TYR A 203 4.85 0.09 -12.65
CA TYR A 203 5.70 -1.08 -12.56
C TYR A 203 6.91 -0.79 -11.69
N ASN A 204 7.32 -1.76 -10.87
CA ASN A 204 8.53 -1.70 -10.03
C ASN A 204 9.25 -3.05 -10.09
N SER A 205 10.48 -3.10 -10.59
CA SER A 205 11.23 -4.37 -10.72
C SER A 205 11.65 -4.99 -9.38
N ASP A 206 11.90 -4.15 -8.37
CA ASP A 206 12.44 -4.61 -7.07
C ASP A 206 11.38 -5.37 -6.26
N TYR A 207 10.15 -4.86 -6.22
CA TYR A 207 9.10 -5.45 -5.41
C TYR A 207 7.71 -4.96 -5.80
N SER A 208 6.77 -5.91 -5.91
CA SER A 208 5.34 -5.64 -5.77
C SER A 208 4.67 -6.84 -5.13
N PRO A 209 3.77 -6.65 -4.15
CA PRO A 209 2.88 -7.71 -3.72
C PRO A 209 1.91 -8.10 -4.85
N GLU A 210 1.16 -9.19 -4.66
CA GLU A 210 0.07 -9.62 -5.55
C GLU A 210 -0.82 -8.41 -5.93
N ALA A 211 -0.83 -8.12 -7.22
CA ALA A 211 -1.46 -6.95 -7.81
C ALA A 211 -2.43 -7.33 -8.93
N GLU A 212 -3.44 -6.49 -9.14
CA GLU A 212 -4.56 -6.80 -10.05
C GLU A 212 -4.15 -6.80 -11.52
N LEU A 213 -3.00 -6.20 -11.87
CA LEU A 213 -2.48 -6.11 -13.23
C LEU A 213 -1.30 -7.06 -13.50
N GLY A 214 -1.16 -8.13 -12.71
CA GLY A 214 -0.07 -9.09 -12.84
C GLY A 214 1.18 -8.69 -12.05
N GLU A 215 2.22 -9.52 -12.17
CA GLU A 215 3.45 -9.36 -11.37
C GLU A 215 4.08 -7.98 -11.61
N HIS A 216 4.48 -7.32 -10.52
CA HIS A 216 5.12 -6.00 -10.52
C HIS A 216 4.26 -4.81 -11.00
N TRP A 217 3.05 -5.04 -11.53
CA TRP A 217 2.19 -3.98 -12.07
C TRP A 217 1.00 -3.67 -11.16
N ARG A 218 0.84 -2.39 -10.79
CA ARG A 218 -0.30 -1.86 -10.04
C ARG A 218 -0.98 -0.73 -10.79
N HIS A 219 -2.26 -0.46 -10.50
CA HIS A 219 -2.95 0.71 -11.03
C HIS A 219 -3.33 1.72 -9.94
N THR A 220 -3.83 2.87 -10.37
CA THR A 220 -4.14 4.03 -9.52
C THR A 220 -5.08 3.71 -8.34
N TYR A 221 -5.94 2.72 -8.50
CA TYR A 221 -6.96 2.31 -7.54
C TYR A 221 -6.63 1.02 -6.78
N ASP A 222 -5.53 0.35 -7.13
CA ASP A 222 -4.97 -0.76 -6.37
C ASP A 222 -4.31 -0.21 -5.09
N ARG A 223 -5.16 0.16 -4.14
CA ARG A 223 -4.81 0.69 -2.82
C ARG A 223 -5.56 -0.08 -1.77
N ARG A 224 -4.85 -0.53 -0.75
CA ARG A 224 -5.45 -1.24 0.38
C ARG A 224 -4.70 -0.98 1.66
N LEU A 225 -5.40 -1.18 2.77
CA LEU A 225 -4.81 -1.30 4.08
C LEU A 225 -4.78 -2.79 4.43
N GLU A 226 -3.63 -3.28 4.87
CA GLU A 226 -3.49 -4.67 5.30
C GLU A 226 -2.88 -4.70 6.69
N ARG A 227 -3.46 -5.52 7.57
CA ARG A 227 -2.86 -5.75 8.89
C ARG A 227 -1.68 -6.69 8.70
N SER A 228 -0.48 -6.19 9.00
CA SER A 228 0.71 -7.04 9.07
C SER A 228 0.88 -7.68 10.44
N ASP A 229 0.36 -7.03 11.48
CA ASP A 229 0.33 -7.51 12.87
C ASP A 229 -0.81 -6.81 13.62
N VAL A 230 -1.15 -7.26 14.83
CA VAL A 230 -2.15 -6.63 15.71
C VAL A 230 -1.84 -5.15 16.00
N ALA A 231 -0.56 -4.79 15.94
CA ALA A 231 -0.05 -3.43 16.17
C ALA A 231 0.48 -2.74 14.91
N VAL A 232 0.42 -3.37 13.72
CA VAL A 232 0.97 -2.80 12.47
C VAL A 232 -0.03 -2.87 11.33
N MET A 233 -0.35 -1.70 10.78
CA MET A 233 -1.15 -1.54 9.57
C MET A 233 -0.25 -1.04 8.44
N VAL A 234 -0.36 -1.65 7.27
CA VAL A 234 0.41 -1.28 6.09
C VAL A 234 -0.51 -0.72 5.02
N ALA A 235 -0.23 0.49 4.56
CA ALA A 235 -0.91 1.10 3.42
C ALA A 235 -0.14 0.82 2.14
N TYR A 236 -0.77 0.08 1.24
CA TYR A 236 -0.28 -0.22 -0.09
C TYR A 236 -0.69 0.88 -1.05
N ARG A 237 0.28 1.49 -1.70
CA ARG A 237 0.12 2.69 -2.53
C ARG A 237 0.26 2.33 -4.02
N PRO A 238 -0.39 3.09 -4.92
CA PRO A 238 -0.43 2.73 -6.34
C PRO A 238 0.93 2.84 -7.03
N ASP A 239 1.86 3.62 -6.47
CA ASP A 239 3.25 3.72 -6.92
C ASP A 239 4.11 2.53 -6.49
N GLY A 240 3.55 1.58 -5.73
CA GLY A 240 4.25 0.42 -5.17
C GLY A 240 4.68 0.62 -3.73
N ARG A 241 4.61 1.85 -3.18
CA ARG A 241 5.04 2.10 -1.81
C ARG A 241 4.18 1.37 -0.79
N MET A 242 4.83 0.96 0.29
CA MET A 242 4.23 0.39 1.48
C MET A 242 4.56 1.28 2.67
N LEU A 243 3.53 1.80 3.31
CA LEU A 243 3.66 2.77 4.38
C LEU A 243 3.15 2.14 5.67
N ALA A 244 4.02 1.95 6.65
CA ALA A 244 3.68 1.32 7.92
C ALA A 244 3.13 2.33 8.93
N PHE A 245 2.15 1.88 9.70
CA PHE A 245 1.54 2.59 10.81
C PHE A 245 1.50 1.67 12.03
N HIS A 246 1.95 2.20 13.15
CA HIS A 246 2.07 1.50 14.42
C HIS A 246 0.98 1.95 15.38
N ARG A 247 0.34 0.98 16.06
CA ARG A 247 -0.63 1.28 17.11
C ARG A 247 0.09 1.81 18.34
N THR A 248 -0.42 2.93 18.86
CA THR A 248 -0.02 3.56 20.11
C THR A 248 -1.25 3.76 21.00
N GLU A 249 -1.05 4.18 22.25
CA GLU A 249 -2.14 4.57 23.15
C GLU A 249 -2.99 5.72 22.57
N SER A 250 -2.35 6.63 21.82
CA SER A 250 -2.97 7.79 21.16
C SER A 250 -3.60 7.49 19.79
N GLY A 251 -3.64 6.24 19.35
CA GLY A 251 -4.10 5.84 18.01
C GLY A 251 -2.97 5.35 17.11
N TRP A 252 -3.10 5.49 15.79
CA TRP A 252 -2.13 4.95 14.83
C TRP A 252 -1.13 6.01 14.40
N ARG A 253 0.16 5.73 14.55
CA ARG A 253 1.25 6.64 14.19
C ARG A 253 2.01 6.10 12.98
N PRO A 254 2.26 6.92 11.95
CA PRO A 254 3.15 6.53 10.86
C PRO A 254 4.59 6.39 11.36
N ASP A 255 5.45 5.75 10.56
CA ASP A 255 6.88 5.99 10.72
C ASP A 255 7.19 7.50 10.57
N PRO A 256 8.20 8.05 11.26
CA PRO A 256 8.48 9.49 11.23
C PRO A 256 8.82 10.06 9.85
N ASP A 257 9.32 9.24 8.92
CA ASP A 257 9.57 9.61 7.52
C ASP A 257 8.29 9.66 6.66
N ILE A 258 7.14 9.24 7.21
CA ILE A 258 5.86 9.14 6.52
C ILE A 258 4.94 10.28 6.96
N GLU A 259 4.58 11.11 5.99
CA GLU A 259 3.78 12.32 6.20
C GLU A 259 2.26 12.10 6.30
N ALA A 260 1.80 10.88 6.00
CA ALA A 260 0.39 10.51 6.00
C ALA A 260 -0.13 10.22 7.41
N ARG A 261 -1.45 10.28 7.59
CA ARG A 261 -2.12 9.97 8.86
C ARG A 261 -3.12 8.86 8.68
N LEU A 262 -3.28 8.02 9.71
CA LEU A 262 -4.24 6.92 9.74
C LEU A 262 -5.06 6.99 11.02
N GLU A 263 -6.37 6.90 10.87
CA GLU A 263 -7.34 6.92 11.96
C GLU A 263 -8.28 5.73 11.83
N ARG A 264 -8.56 5.06 12.96
CA ARG A 264 -9.52 3.96 13.02
C ARG A 264 -10.92 4.54 13.15
N LEU A 265 -11.84 4.10 12.29
CA LEU A 265 -13.25 4.46 12.37
C LEU A 265 -14.00 3.35 13.12
N THR A 266 -14.73 3.71 14.16
CA THR A 266 -15.52 2.77 14.97
C THR A 266 -16.99 3.13 14.99
N ASP A 267 -17.84 2.15 15.27
CA ASP A 267 -19.24 2.40 15.62
C ASP A 267 -19.39 2.77 17.11
N PRO A 268 -20.61 3.11 17.59
CA PRO A 268 -20.84 3.45 18.99
C PRO A 268 -20.53 2.32 19.99
N ALA A 269 -20.47 1.06 19.54
CA ALA A 269 -20.08 -0.07 20.37
C ALA A 269 -18.55 -0.24 20.45
N GLY A 270 -17.79 0.56 19.68
CA GLY A 270 -16.33 0.51 19.62
C GLY A 270 -15.79 -0.45 18.55
N GLU A 271 -16.65 -1.09 17.77
CA GLU A 271 -16.25 -2.03 16.73
C GLU A 271 -15.72 -1.31 15.50
N THR A 272 -14.69 -1.89 14.87
CA THR A 272 -14.04 -1.26 13.71
C THR A 272 -14.95 -1.32 12.49
N ARG A 273 -15.31 -0.14 11.96
CA ARG A 273 -16.08 0.00 10.72
C ARG A 273 -15.21 0.28 9.51
N GLY A 274 -13.99 0.73 9.73
CA GLY A 274 -13.04 1.01 8.67
C GLY A 274 -11.96 1.98 9.12
N TRP A 275 -11.39 2.70 8.16
CA TRP A 275 -10.23 3.55 8.39
C TRP A 275 -10.32 4.85 7.58
N ALA A 276 -9.83 5.93 8.15
CA ALA A 276 -9.58 7.18 7.46
C ALA A 276 -8.08 7.37 7.29
N TYR A 277 -7.63 7.51 6.05
CA TYR A 277 -6.24 7.77 5.71
C TYR A 277 -6.13 9.15 5.06
N THR A 278 -5.26 10.01 5.57
CA THR A 278 -5.01 11.33 4.98
C THR A 278 -3.63 11.35 4.35
N THR A 279 -3.57 11.54 3.03
CA THR A 279 -2.31 11.67 2.28
C THR A 279 -1.56 12.95 2.65
N ALA A 280 -0.27 13.04 2.31
CA ALA A 280 0.49 14.29 2.39
C ALA A 280 -0.11 15.43 1.53
N GLY A 281 -0.91 15.11 0.51
CA GLY A 281 -1.62 16.10 -0.30
C GLY A 281 -2.98 16.53 0.27
N ASP A 282 -3.29 16.17 1.52
CA ASP A 282 -4.57 16.38 2.19
C ASP A 282 -5.79 15.78 1.44
N VAL A 283 -5.57 14.74 0.62
CA VAL A 283 -6.64 13.86 0.14
C VAL A 283 -7.01 12.90 1.25
N ALA A 284 -8.30 12.89 1.62
CA ALA A 284 -8.87 11.96 2.58
C ALA A 284 -9.37 10.71 1.85
N GLU A 285 -8.91 9.55 2.29
CA GLU A 285 -9.28 8.24 1.78
C GLU A 285 -10.05 7.49 2.88
N ARG A 286 -11.14 6.83 2.52
CA ARG A 286 -11.91 5.98 3.42
C ARG A 286 -11.76 4.54 2.98
N TYR A 287 -11.49 3.69 3.96
CA TYR A 287 -11.40 2.24 3.77
C TYR A 287 -12.47 1.56 4.62
N ASP A 288 -12.98 0.43 4.13
CA ASP A 288 -13.87 -0.43 4.93
C ASP A 288 -13.09 -1.24 5.98
N ALA A 289 -13.80 -2.09 6.73
CA ALA A 289 -13.20 -2.91 7.79
C ALA A 289 -12.18 -3.94 7.24
N ASP A 290 -12.34 -4.37 5.99
CA ASP A 290 -11.43 -5.29 5.29
C ASP A 290 -10.21 -4.57 4.68
N GLY A 291 -10.16 -3.24 4.80
CA GLY A 291 -9.07 -2.42 4.28
C GLY A 291 -9.15 -2.13 2.78
N ARG A 292 -10.34 -2.26 2.16
CA ARG A 292 -10.59 -1.88 0.77
C ARG A 292 -10.95 -0.40 0.67
N LEU A 293 -10.40 0.29 -0.32
CA LEU A 293 -10.64 1.72 -0.53
C LEU A 293 -12.07 1.96 -1.03
N VAL A 294 -12.92 2.62 -0.26
CA VAL A 294 -14.32 2.88 -0.65
C VAL A 294 -14.55 4.31 -1.15
N SER A 295 -13.73 5.27 -0.73
CA SER A 295 -13.82 6.65 -1.23
C SER A 295 -12.51 7.40 -1.13
N MET A 296 -12.32 8.34 -2.04
CA MET A 296 -11.30 9.38 -1.96
C MET A 296 -11.97 10.74 -2.07
N THR A 297 -11.60 11.71 -1.25
CA THR A 297 -12.19 13.05 -1.23
C THR A 297 -11.09 14.11 -1.11
N ARG A 298 -11.11 15.10 -2.01
CA ARG A 298 -10.28 16.31 -1.88
C ARG A 298 -10.94 17.29 -0.91
N ARG A 299 -10.15 18.18 -0.32
CA ARG A 299 -10.65 19.25 0.55
C ARG A 299 -11.75 20.12 -0.08
N SER A 300 -11.73 20.26 -1.41
CA SER A 300 -12.75 20.98 -2.18
C SER A 300 -14.13 20.29 -2.17
N GLY A 301 -14.25 19.09 -1.62
CA GLY A 301 -15.49 18.30 -1.54
C GLY A 301 -15.73 17.38 -2.73
N TYR A 302 -14.98 17.54 -3.83
CA TYR A 302 -15.00 16.59 -4.93
C TYR A 302 -14.45 15.24 -4.46
N ALA A 303 -15.10 14.18 -4.90
CA ALA A 303 -14.86 12.83 -4.45
C ALA A 303 -14.91 11.81 -5.59
N GLN A 304 -14.31 10.66 -5.32
CA GLN A 304 -14.46 9.42 -6.06
C GLN A 304 -14.97 8.34 -5.11
N THR A 305 -15.85 7.49 -5.59
CA THR A 305 -16.39 6.33 -4.86
C THR A 305 -16.06 5.06 -5.62
N LEU A 306 -15.73 4.01 -4.88
CA LEU A 306 -15.31 2.73 -5.43
C LEU A 306 -16.35 1.67 -5.09
N GLY A 307 -16.76 0.88 -6.07
CA GLY A 307 -17.70 -0.22 -5.93
C GLY A 307 -17.03 -1.57 -6.10
N TYR A 308 -17.43 -2.54 -5.30
CA TYR A 308 -16.85 -3.88 -5.27
C TYR A 308 -17.92 -4.95 -5.52
N ASP A 309 -17.51 -6.07 -6.12
CA ASP A 309 -18.36 -7.26 -6.21
C ASP A 309 -18.35 -8.09 -4.91
N ALA A 310 -19.09 -9.20 -4.91
CA ALA A 310 -19.20 -10.11 -3.76
C ALA A 310 -17.87 -10.79 -3.40
N ASP A 311 -16.96 -10.93 -4.38
CA ASP A 311 -15.62 -11.50 -4.19
C ASP A 311 -14.62 -10.43 -3.69
N GLY A 312 -15.06 -9.19 -3.55
CA GLY A 312 -14.26 -8.05 -3.10
C GLY A 312 -13.34 -7.46 -4.16
N ARG A 313 -13.60 -7.70 -5.45
CA ARG A 313 -12.87 -7.11 -6.58
C ARG A 313 -13.47 -5.76 -6.96
N LEU A 314 -12.62 -4.80 -7.32
CA LEU A 314 -13.05 -3.46 -7.72
C LEU A 314 -13.78 -3.52 -9.07
N VAL A 315 -15.07 -3.21 -9.13
CA VAL A 315 -15.84 -3.24 -10.38
C VAL A 315 -16.16 -1.86 -10.94
N SER A 316 -16.14 -0.81 -10.11
CA SER A 316 -16.42 0.56 -10.55
C SER A 316 -15.65 1.61 -9.76
N VAL A 317 -15.29 2.70 -10.45
CA VAL A 317 -14.87 3.96 -9.81
C VAL A 317 -15.64 5.11 -10.44
N THR A 318 -16.44 5.80 -9.64
CA THR A 318 -17.30 6.90 -10.08
C THR A 318 -16.81 8.21 -9.48
N ASP A 319 -16.79 9.30 -10.26
CA ASP A 319 -16.49 10.63 -9.73
C ASP A 319 -17.74 11.47 -9.44
N SER A 320 -17.56 12.65 -8.83
CA SER A 320 -18.66 13.56 -8.47
C SER A 320 -19.52 14.06 -9.64
N PHE A 321 -19.10 13.84 -10.89
CA PHE A 321 -19.86 14.21 -12.08
C PHE A 321 -20.58 13.01 -12.71
N GLY A 322 -20.56 11.84 -12.05
CA GLY A 322 -21.22 10.61 -12.52
C GLY A 322 -20.47 9.89 -13.65
N ARG A 323 -19.23 10.29 -13.96
CA ARG A 323 -18.37 9.54 -14.88
C ARG A 323 -17.86 8.31 -14.17
N GLU A 324 -17.63 7.23 -14.90
CA GLU A 324 -17.29 5.94 -14.33
C GLU A 324 -16.19 5.20 -15.12
N LEU A 325 -15.27 4.56 -14.39
CA LEU A 325 -14.43 3.48 -14.89
C LEU A 325 -15.04 2.15 -14.45
N ALA A 326 -15.29 1.23 -15.37
CA ALA A 326 -15.81 -0.11 -15.05
C ALA A 326 -14.76 -1.18 -15.34
N PHE A 327 -14.53 -2.08 -14.38
CA PHE A 327 -13.46 -3.08 -14.42
C PHE A 327 -14.06 -4.48 -14.61
N THR A 328 -13.40 -5.29 -15.44
CA THR A 328 -13.71 -6.72 -15.57
C THR A 328 -12.46 -7.55 -15.35
N TYR A 329 -12.67 -8.81 -14.98
CA TYR A 329 -11.59 -9.71 -14.56
C TYR A 329 -11.56 -11.00 -15.38
N ASP A 330 -10.36 -11.56 -15.53
CA ASP A 330 -10.18 -12.91 -16.04
C ASP A 330 -10.48 -13.98 -14.97
N ARG A 331 -10.42 -15.27 -15.36
CA ARG A 331 -10.66 -16.41 -14.47
C ARG A 331 -9.65 -16.53 -13.31
N ARG A 332 -8.52 -15.82 -13.38
CA ARG A 332 -7.48 -15.78 -12.33
C ARG A 332 -7.62 -14.55 -11.44
N GLY A 333 -8.67 -13.74 -11.62
CA GLY A 333 -8.92 -12.55 -10.81
C GLY A 333 -8.04 -11.35 -11.17
N ARG A 334 -7.45 -11.32 -12.37
CA ARG A 334 -6.68 -10.16 -12.86
C ARG A 334 -7.55 -9.29 -13.75
N VAL A 335 -7.34 -7.98 -13.74
CA VAL A 335 -8.09 -7.05 -14.60
C VAL A 335 -7.83 -7.42 -16.06
N ASN A 336 -8.87 -7.75 -16.82
CA ASN A 336 -8.74 -8.06 -18.25
C ASN A 336 -9.26 -6.92 -19.15
N ALA A 337 -10.12 -6.04 -18.62
CA ALA A 337 -10.53 -4.84 -19.33
C ALA A 337 -10.97 -3.73 -18.37
N VAL A 338 -10.82 -2.49 -18.83
CA VAL A 338 -11.41 -1.30 -18.20
C VAL A 338 -12.18 -0.50 -19.24
N THR A 339 -13.47 -0.31 -19.00
CA THR A 339 -14.34 0.55 -19.81
C THR A 339 -14.29 1.98 -19.28
N LEU A 340 -14.01 2.93 -20.17
CA LEU A 340 -13.92 4.35 -19.87
C LEU A 340 -15.29 5.04 -19.86
N PRO A 341 -15.41 6.25 -19.29
CA PRO A 341 -16.67 7.01 -19.31
C PRO A 341 -17.25 7.27 -20.71
N GLY A 342 -16.40 7.28 -21.74
CA GLY A 342 -16.79 7.47 -23.15
C GLY A 342 -17.08 6.17 -23.90
N GLY A 343 -17.09 5.01 -23.23
CA GLY A 343 -17.33 3.69 -23.83
C GLY A 343 -16.12 3.04 -24.51
N GLY A 344 -15.01 3.75 -24.65
CA GLY A 344 -13.73 3.14 -25.06
C GLY A 344 -13.27 2.09 -24.04
N VAL A 345 -12.62 1.03 -24.51
CA VAL A 345 -12.19 -0.10 -23.66
C VAL A 345 -10.70 -0.32 -23.80
N TYR A 346 -9.99 -0.36 -22.67
CA TYR A 346 -8.64 -0.92 -22.58
C TYR A 346 -8.74 -2.42 -22.30
N ARG A 347 -7.94 -3.25 -22.98
CA ARG A 347 -7.82 -4.69 -22.69
C ARG A 347 -6.40 -5.05 -22.29
N TYR A 348 -6.29 -5.93 -21.29
CA TYR A 348 -5.03 -6.32 -20.68
C TYR A 348 -4.80 -7.81 -20.92
N HIS A 349 -3.68 -8.15 -21.56
CA HIS A 349 -3.35 -9.50 -21.96
C HIS A 349 -2.10 -10.00 -21.22
N TYR A 350 -2.15 -11.27 -20.84
CA TYR A 350 -1.18 -11.86 -19.94
C TYR A 350 -0.59 -13.15 -20.49
N ALA A 351 0.72 -13.30 -20.33
CA ALA A 351 1.41 -14.59 -20.47
C ALA A 351 1.85 -15.04 -19.07
N ALA A 352 1.43 -16.24 -18.65
CA ALA A 352 1.59 -16.71 -17.27
C ALA A 352 1.08 -15.67 -16.25
N ARG A 353 1.98 -14.96 -15.55
CA ARG A 353 1.67 -13.89 -14.58
C ARG A 353 2.05 -12.48 -15.04
N ASN A 354 2.70 -12.33 -16.19
CA ASN A 354 3.19 -11.05 -16.70
C ASN A 354 2.15 -10.37 -17.60
N LEU A 355 1.97 -9.05 -17.44
CA LEU A 355 1.24 -8.22 -18.39
C LEU A 355 2.11 -8.04 -19.64
N VAL A 356 1.70 -8.62 -20.76
CA VAL A 356 2.49 -8.64 -22.01
C VAL A 356 1.96 -7.71 -23.09
N GLU A 357 0.68 -7.34 -23.03
CA GLU A 357 0.08 -6.44 -24.01
C GLU A 357 -1.09 -5.67 -23.41
N VAL A 358 -1.20 -4.40 -23.80
CA VAL A 358 -2.36 -3.55 -23.53
C VAL A 358 -2.91 -3.00 -24.84
N GLU A 359 -4.11 -3.45 -25.19
CA GLU A 359 -4.88 -2.94 -26.32
C GLU A 359 -5.64 -1.68 -25.88
N GLN A 360 -5.45 -0.60 -26.62
CA GLN A 360 -6.09 0.69 -26.35
C GLN A 360 -7.43 0.80 -27.10
N PRO A 361 -8.30 1.75 -26.71
CA PRO A 361 -9.45 2.10 -27.53
C PRO A 361 -9.01 2.44 -28.96
N GLY A 362 -9.55 1.73 -29.96
CA GLY A 362 -9.14 1.86 -31.36
C GLY A 362 -8.28 0.70 -31.89
N GLY A 363 -7.94 -0.28 -31.05
CA GLY A 363 -7.35 -1.56 -31.47
C GLY A 363 -5.84 -1.54 -31.70
N VAL A 364 -5.16 -0.45 -31.34
CA VAL A 364 -3.69 -0.38 -31.30
C VAL A 364 -3.18 -0.88 -29.95
N SER A 365 -2.04 -1.55 -29.93
CA SER A 365 -1.53 -2.23 -28.74
C SER A 365 -0.11 -1.81 -28.39
N ARG A 366 0.16 -1.71 -27.09
CA ARG A 366 1.52 -1.61 -26.54
C ARG A 366 1.93 -2.96 -25.98
N ARG A 367 3.15 -3.40 -26.27
CA ARG A 367 3.69 -4.70 -25.81
C ARG A 367 4.81 -4.54 -24.79
N TYR A 368 4.86 -5.44 -23.83
CA TYR A 368 5.81 -5.50 -22.73
C TYR A 368 6.60 -6.80 -22.79
N HIS A 369 7.92 -6.67 -22.72
CA HIS A 369 8.86 -7.79 -22.91
C HIS A 369 9.49 -8.20 -21.58
N TYR A 370 9.66 -9.52 -21.40
CA TYR A 370 10.27 -10.14 -20.23
C TYR A 370 11.20 -11.24 -20.73
N GLU A 371 12.39 -10.85 -21.15
CA GLU A 371 13.32 -11.70 -21.92
C GLU A 371 14.51 -12.19 -21.08
N ASP A 372 14.55 -11.88 -19.78
CA ASP A 372 15.60 -12.35 -18.85
C ASP A 372 15.08 -13.55 -18.05
N ASP A 373 15.54 -14.74 -18.39
CA ASP A 373 15.14 -15.98 -17.71
C ASP A 373 15.54 -16.02 -16.22
N ARG A 374 16.57 -15.27 -15.83
CA ARG A 374 16.99 -15.17 -14.42
C ARG A 374 15.97 -14.38 -13.59
N HIS A 375 15.30 -13.43 -14.23
CA HIS A 375 14.31 -12.55 -13.63
C HIS A 375 13.03 -12.54 -14.49
N PRO A 376 12.24 -13.62 -14.47
CA PRO A 376 11.14 -13.83 -15.42
C PRO A 376 10.00 -12.80 -15.32
N HIS A 377 10.01 -11.95 -14.29
CA HIS A 377 9.04 -10.86 -14.10
C HIS A 377 9.64 -9.48 -14.30
N ALA A 378 10.94 -9.39 -14.61
CA ALA A 378 11.61 -8.14 -14.89
C ALA A 378 11.31 -7.66 -16.31
N LEU A 379 10.70 -6.48 -16.42
CA LEU A 379 10.44 -5.83 -17.70
C LEU A 379 11.77 -5.52 -18.40
N THR A 380 12.04 -6.14 -19.54
CA THR A 380 13.24 -5.94 -20.37
C THR A 380 13.00 -4.96 -21.52
N GLY A 381 11.76 -4.60 -21.80
CA GLY A 381 11.48 -3.52 -22.73
C GLY A 381 10.01 -3.33 -23.09
N ILE A 382 9.79 -2.33 -23.94
CA ILE A 382 8.45 -1.89 -24.37
C ILE A 382 8.48 -1.71 -25.88
N THR A 383 7.48 -2.26 -26.58
CA THR A 383 7.21 -1.98 -27.99
C THR A 383 5.97 -1.11 -28.09
N ASP A 384 6.11 -0.01 -28.83
CA ASP A 384 5.02 0.95 -29.06
C ASP A 384 3.94 0.41 -30.02
N GLU A 385 2.95 1.26 -30.25
CA GLU A 385 1.77 0.98 -31.05
C GLU A 385 2.09 0.81 -32.55
N ASN A 386 3.27 1.26 -33.00
CA ASN A 386 3.76 1.11 -34.37
C ASN A 386 4.63 -0.15 -34.55
N GLY A 387 4.84 -0.93 -33.48
CA GLY A 387 5.67 -2.13 -33.52
C GLY A 387 7.16 -1.88 -33.32
N HIS A 388 7.57 -0.66 -32.96
CA HIS A 388 8.98 -0.33 -32.70
C HIS A 388 9.34 -0.54 -31.23
N ARG A 389 10.54 -1.06 -30.94
CA ARG A 389 11.05 -1.19 -29.57
C ARG A 389 11.38 0.21 -29.04
N LEU A 390 10.47 0.75 -28.22
CA LEU A 390 10.55 2.07 -27.62
C LEU A 390 11.57 2.14 -26.49
N ALA A 391 11.72 1.07 -25.71
CA ALA A 391 12.61 1.03 -24.57
C ALA A 391 13.21 -0.35 -24.33
N THR A 392 14.42 -0.37 -23.77
CA THR A 392 15.17 -1.57 -23.40
C THR A 392 15.77 -1.38 -22.00
N TYR A 393 15.66 -2.42 -21.18
CA TYR A 393 16.15 -2.46 -19.81
C TYR A 393 16.92 -3.77 -19.58
N ALA A 394 17.95 -3.73 -18.74
CA ALA A 394 18.71 -4.92 -18.35
C ALA A 394 19.01 -4.93 -16.85
N TYR A 395 19.26 -6.12 -16.32
CA TYR A 395 19.41 -6.37 -14.88
C TYR A 395 20.65 -7.20 -14.58
N ASP A 396 21.29 -6.96 -13.43
CA ASP A 396 22.37 -7.79 -12.92
C ASP A 396 21.84 -9.13 -12.35
N GLU A 397 22.70 -9.95 -11.76
CA GLU A 397 22.33 -11.24 -11.17
C GLU A 397 21.44 -11.12 -9.92
N GLN A 398 21.39 -9.93 -9.30
CA GLN A 398 20.56 -9.65 -8.12
C GLN A 398 19.21 -9.01 -8.49
N GLY A 399 18.93 -8.83 -9.79
CA GLY A 399 17.69 -8.23 -10.27
C GLY A 399 17.67 -6.70 -10.21
N ARG A 400 18.82 -6.06 -9.97
CA ARG A 400 18.95 -4.60 -9.99
C ARG A 400 19.13 -4.13 -11.43
N ALA A 401 18.43 -3.07 -11.80
CA ALA A 401 18.55 -2.52 -13.15
C ALA A 401 19.92 -1.89 -13.36
N VAL A 402 20.62 -2.35 -14.41
CA VAL A 402 21.95 -1.89 -14.81
C VAL A 402 21.93 -1.14 -16.15
N LEU A 403 20.81 -1.19 -16.87
CA LEU A 403 20.64 -0.47 -18.13
C LEU A 403 19.20 0.04 -18.26
N SER A 404 19.09 1.27 -18.76
CA SER A 404 17.83 1.79 -19.31
C SER A 404 18.11 2.70 -20.49
N GLU A 405 17.44 2.45 -21.61
CA GLU A 405 17.55 3.26 -22.82
C GLU A 405 16.27 3.21 -23.64
N HIS A 406 16.08 4.24 -24.48
CA HIS A 406 15.09 4.25 -25.54
C HIS A 406 15.69 3.75 -26.86
N ALA A 407 14.84 3.68 -27.90
CA ALA A 407 15.25 3.32 -29.25
C ALA A 407 16.54 4.04 -29.69
N GLY A 408 17.50 3.28 -30.22
CA GLY A 408 18.79 3.80 -30.69
C GLY A 408 19.74 4.28 -29.60
N GLY A 409 19.55 3.88 -28.34
CA GLY A 409 20.40 4.31 -27.22
C GLY A 409 20.06 5.70 -26.68
N ALA A 410 18.92 6.28 -27.10
CA ALA A 410 18.48 7.58 -26.62
C ALA A 410 18.22 7.54 -25.10
N GLY A 411 18.78 8.51 -24.37
CA GLY A 411 18.64 8.58 -22.92
C GLY A 411 19.27 7.39 -22.18
N ARG A 412 20.23 6.69 -22.80
CA ARG A 412 20.92 5.56 -22.20
C ARG A 412 21.54 5.94 -20.87
N ILE A 413 21.30 5.08 -19.89
CA ILE A 413 21.91 5.08 -18.58
C ILE A 413 22.39 3.66 -18.29
N ALA A 414 23.66 3.51 -17.96
CA ALA A 414 24.25 2.29 -17.41
C ALA A 414 24.61 2.50 -15.93
N VAL A 415 24.39 1.50 -15.08
CA VAL A 415 24.64 1.56 -13.64
C VAL A 415 25.53 0.39 -13.22
N ASP A 416 26.63 0.71 -12.54
CA ASP A 416 27.54 -0.22 -11.90
C ASP A 416 27.40 -0.09 -10.38
N TYR A 417 26.97 -1.15 -9.71
CA TYR A 417 26.83 -1.17 -8.25
C TYR A 417 28.08 -1.76 -7.58
N HIS A 418 28.56 -1.09 -6.53
CA HIS A 418 29.81 -1.46 -5.85
C HIS A 418 29.56 -2.16 -4.51
N GLY A 419 30.55 -2.92 -4.05
CA GLY A 419 30.47 -3.67 -2.78
C GLY A 419 30.45 -2.79 -1.52
N ASP A 420 30.84 -1.52 -1.65
CA ASP A 420 30.76 -0.52 -0.57
C ASP A 420 29.38 0.17 -0.48
N GLY A 421 28.41 -0.25 -1.30
CA GLY A 421 27.07 0.33 -1.36
C GLY A 421 26.94 1.57 -2.24
N SER A 422 28.03 2.05 -2.84
CA SER A 422 27.97 3.13 -3.84
C SER A 422 27.54 2.61 -5.22
N ALA A 423 27.16 3.52 -6.12
CA ALA A 423 26.83 3.18 -7.49
C ALA A 423 27.40 4.21 -8.46
N THR A 424 28.02 3.74 -9.55
CA THR A 424 28.48 4.57 -10.65
C THR A 424 27.46 4.52 -11.79
N VAL A 425 27.13 5.67 -12.34
CA VAL A 425 26.22 5.80 -13.46
C VAL A 425 26.97 6.37 -14.65
N ARG A 426 26.73 5.85 -15.86
CA ARG A 426 27.24 6.39 -17.11
C ARG A 426 26.09 6.72 -18.05
N ASP A 427 26.06 7.94 -18.59
CA ASP A 427 25.02 8.36 -19.54
C ASP A 427 25.41 8.13 -21.01
N ALA A 428 24.46 8.42 -21.91
CA ALA A 428 24.64 8.30 -23.36
C ALA A 428 25.76 9.18 -23.93
N ALA A 429 26.11 10.29 -23.26
CA ALA A 429 27.22 11.16 -23.64
C ALA A 429 28.58 10.68 -23.08
N GLY A 430 28.57 9.62 -22.26
CA GLY A 430 29.74 9.07 -21.59
C GLY A 430 30.04 9.71 -20.25
N ALA A 431 29.21 10.65 -19.78
CA ALA A 431 29.39 11.34 -18.51
C ALA A 431 29.24 10.36 -17.34
N VAL A 432 30.13 10.46 -16.36
CA VAL A 432 30.24 9.52 -15.24
C VAL A 432 29.94 10.22 -13.93
N ARG A 433 29.13 9.58 -13.09
CA ARG A 433 28.84 10.06 -11.73
C ARG A 433 28.85 8.91 -10.76
N THR A 434 29.33 9.15 -9.55
CA THR A 434 29.30 8.16 -8.48
C THR A 434 28.42 8.69 -7.35
N TYR A 435 27.42 7.89 -6.98
CA TYR A 435 26.49 8.17 -5.91
C TYR A 435 26.89 7.40 -4.65
N ARG A 436 26.77 8.08 -3.50
CA ARG A 436 26.87 7.47 -2.17
C ARG A 436 25.53 7.58 -1.47
N PHE A 437 25.24 6.61 -0.61
CA PHE A 437 23.95 6.49 0.04
C PHE A 437 24.09 6.14 1.51
N ASP A 438 23.13 6.64 2.30
CA ASP A 438 22.81 6.12 3.62
C ASP A 438 21.44 5.45 3.59
N ILE A 439 21.20 4.54 4.53
CA ILE A 439 19.88 3.94 4.76
C ILE A 439 19.32 4.55 6.03
N ILE A 440 18.20 5.26 5.89
CA ILE A 440 17.54 5.92 7.02
C ILE A 440 16.11 5.43 7.09
N ARG A 441 15.76 4.77 8.20
CA ARG A 441 14.44 4.13 8.41
C ARG A 441 14.03 3.19 7.26
N GLY A 442 15.03 2.53 6.68
CA GLY A 442 14.82 1.61 5.58
C GLY A 442 14.72 2.25 4.20
N VAL A 443 14.87 3.57 4.08
CA VAL A 443 14.87 4.29 2.80
C VAL A 443 16.31 4.61 2.39
N VAL A 444 16.68 4.30 1.17
CA VAL A 444 17.97 4.65 0.58
C VAL A 444 17.97 6.14 0.23
N LYS A 445 18.91 6.89 0.79
CA LYS A 445 19.02 8.34 0.66
C LYS A 445 20.39 8.67 0.07
N ALA A 446 20.42 9.35 -1.07
CA ALA A 446 21.67 9.80 -1.66
C ALA A 446 22.29 10.91 -0.80
N THR A 447 23.51 10.68 -0.32
CA THR A 447 24.27 11.60 0.54
C THR A 447 25.33 12.38 -0.24
N ALA A 448 25.85 11.80 -1.32
CA ALA A 448 26.77 12.47 -2.22
C ALA A 448 26.59 12.03 -3.66
N VAL A 449 26.91 12.94 -4.58
CA VAL A 449 27.10 12.65 -6.01
C VAL A 449 28.33 13.38 -6.51
N GLU A 450 29.31 12.61 -6.97
CA GLU A 450 30.60 13.08 -7.47
C GLU A 450 30.67 12.88 -9.00
N GLY A 451 31.53 13.64 -9.69
CA GLY A 451 31.71 13.55 -11.15
C GLY A 451 30.82 14.51 -11.94
N ASP A 452 30.46 14.13 -13.16
CA ASP A 452 29.80 15.01 -14.14
C ASP A 452 28.40 15.50 -13.69
N PRO A 453 27.91 16.65 -14.17
CA PRO A 453 26.57 17.12 -13.84
C PRO A 453 25.48 16.20 -14.43
N CYS A 454 24.51 15.83 -13.59
CA CYS A 454 23.35 15.10 -14.05
C CYS A 454 22.32 16.07 -14.66
N THR A 455 22.38 16.26 -15.97
CA THR A 455 21.47 17.16 -16.69
C THR A 455 20.04 16.60 -16.80
N SER A 456 19.90 15.29 -16.91
CA SER A 456 18.62 14.59 -17.12
C SER A 456 17.82 14.37 -15.83
N CYS A 457 18.48 14.09 -14.72
CA CYS A 457 17.84 13.94 -13.41
C CYS A 457 17.70 15.27 -12.64
N GLY A 458 18.29 16.36 -13.17
CA GLY A 458 18.16 17.71 -12.62
C GLY A 458 18.88 17.92 -11.29
N SER A 459 19.73 16.99 -10.85
CA SER A 459 20.47 17.14 -9.60
C SER A 459 21.53 18.23 -9.74
N ARG A 460 21.31 19.34 -9.02
CA ARG A 460 22.29 20.44 -8.88
C ARG A 460 23.17 20.30 -7.64
N LEU A 461 22.88 19.28 -6.83
CA LEU A 461 23.53 19.04 -5.55
C LEU A 461 24.76 18.15 -5.74
N ALA A 462 25.74 18.33 -4.86
CA ALA A 462 26.91 17.47 -4.68
C ALA A 462 26.80 16.66 -3.39
N ALA A 463 26.17 17.21 -2.33
CA ALA A 463 25.96 16.54 -1.07
C ALA A 463 24.60 16.86 -0.42
N SER A 464 24.10 15.95 0.42
CA SER A 464 22.92 16.11 1.25
C SER A 464 23.09 15.38 2.57
N ASP A 465 22.77 16.06 3.66
CA ASP A 465 22.73 15.52 5.01
C ASP A 465 21.27 15.37 5.45
N TYR A 466 20.99 14.39 6.31
CA TYR A 466 19.65 14.04 6.75
C TYR A 466 19.56 13.92 8.28
N ASP A 467 18.39 14.18 8.84
CA ASP A 467 18.08 13.86 10.23
C ASP A 467 17.76 12.36 10.42
N ALA A 468 17.53 11.95 11.67
CA ALA A 468 17.15 10.57 12.02
C ALA A 468 15.80 10.11 11.44
N ASP A 469 15.00 11.04 10.89
CA ASP A 469 13.73 10.77 10.22
C ASP A 469 13.87 10.84 8.69
N GLY A 470 15.08 11.01 8.16
CA GLY A 470 15.36 11.05 6.73
C GLY A 470 14.93 12.35 6.03
N ARG A 471 14.70 13.42 6.79
CA ARG A 471 14.45 14.77 6.26
C ARG A 471 15.78 15.47 6.01
N VAL A 472 15.86 16.24 4.94
CA VAL A 472 17.09 16.96 4.57
C VAL A 472 17.38 18.04 5.61
N THR A 473 18.58 18.07 6.17
CA THR A 473 18.99 19.12 7.12
C THR A 473 20.01 20.08 6.52
N ARG A 474 20.77 19.62 5.54
CA ARG A 474 21.77 20.41 4.82
C ARG A 474 21.98 19.88 3.41
N THR A 475 22.27 20.79 2.49
CA THR A 475 22.65 20.46 1.10
C THR A 475 23.84 21.29 0.68
N VAL A 476 24.65 20.75 -0.23
CA VAL A 476 25.73 21.48 -0.90
C VAL A 476 25.50 21.39 -2.39
N ASP A 477 25.44 22.54 -3.06
CA ASP A 477 25.40 22.57 -4.54
C ASP A 477 26.78 22.26 -5.13
N ARG A 478 26.84 22.04 -6.45
CA ARG A 478 28.11 21.75 -7.14
C ARG A 478 29.09 22.92 -7.20
N ASN A 479 28.66 24.13 -6.85
CA ASN A 479 29.52 25.30 -6.70
C ASN A 479 30.02 25.47 -5.25
N GLY A 480 29.65 24.56 -4.35
CA GLY A 480 30.01 24.61 -2.94
C GLY A 480 29.10 25.47 -2.07
N HIS A 481 28.01 26.04 -2.61
CA HIS A 481 27.06 26.79 -1.78
C HIS A 481 26.26 25.86 -0.89
N VAL A 482 26.19 26.23 0.38
CA VAL A 482 25.51 25.45 1.41
C VAL A 482 24.11 26.01 1.64
N ALA A 483 23.13 25.12 1.77
CA ALA A 483 21.83 25.46 2.34
C ALA A 483 21.50 24.55 3.53
N THR A 484 20.84 25.09 4.55
CA THR A 484 20.39 24.35 5.73
C THR A 484 18.88 24.47 5.91
N TYR A 485 18.28 23.48 6.56
CA TYR A 485 16.83 23.32 6.66
C TYR A 485 16.44 22.90 8.07
N GLU A 486 15.38 23.53 8.59
CA GLU A 486 14.73 23.16 9.84
C GLU A 486 13.29 22.74 9.56
N HIS A 487 12.85 21.68 10.23
CA HIS A 487 11.52 21.10 10.07
C HIS A 487 10.78 21.10 11.40
N ASN A 488 9.45 21.22 11.36
CA ASN A 488 8.60 21.00 12.54
C ASN A 488 8.23 19.52 12.72
N ASP A 489 7.51 19.21 13.80
CA ASP A 489 7.04 17.85 14.13
C ASP A 489 6.10 17.22 13.08
N ARG A 490 5.60 18.00 12.11
CA ARG A 490 4.81 17.50 10.96
C ARG A 490 5.68 17.20 9.74
N GLY A 491 6.99 17.40 9.85
CA GLY A 491 7.97 17.26 8.79
C GLY A 491 7.96 18.41 7.77
N LEU A 492 7.35 19.56 8.10
CA LEU A 492 7.27 20.71 7.19
C LEU A 492 8.45 21.66 7.43
N GLU A 493 9.11 22.09 6.35
CA GLU A 493 10.22 23.07 6.38
C GLU A 493 9.73 24.39 6.98
N VAL A 494 10.20 24.74 8.18
CA VAL A 494 9.88 26.00 8.85
C VAL A 494 10.94 27.07 8.64
N ARG A 495 12.16 26.66 8.32
CA ARG A 495 13.27 27.57 8.01
C ARG A 495 14.19 26.94 6.97
N ARG A 496 14.66 27.77 6.05
CA ARG A 496 15.76 27.45 5.14
C ARG A 496 16.74 28.60 5.07
N THR A 497 18.03 28.32 5.24
CA THR A 497 19.09 29.30 4.98
C THR A 497 19.83 28.88 3.72
N GLU A 498 19.87 29.74 2.71
CA GLU A 498 20.55 29.50 1.44
C GLU A 498 21.86 30.28 1.39
N ALA A 499 22.86 29.75 0.65
CA ALA A 499 24.18 30.36 0.47
C ALA A 499 24.87 30.70 1.80
N LEU A 500 24.71 29.81 2.79
CA LEU A 500 25.24 29.95 4.16
C LEU A 500 26.74 30.24 4.14
N GLY A 501 27.15 31.27 4.87
CA GLY A 501 28.55 31.71 4.98
C GLY A 501 29.04 32.58 3.81
N THR A 502 28.18 32.95 2.86
CA THR A 502 28.52 33.84 1.74
C THR A 502 27.83 35.20 1.87
N PRO A 503 28.28 36.25 1.15
CA PRO A 503 27.57 37.54 1.10
C PRO A 503 26.14 37.46 0.55
N ALA A 504 25.78 36.38 -0.14
CA ALA A 504 24.45 36.13 -0.68
C ALA A 504 23.54 35.35 0.28
N GLU A 505 23.99 35.10 1.53
CA GLU A 505 23.22 34.35 2.51
C GLU A 505 21.83 34.95 2.73
N ARG A 506 20.81 34.09 2.70
CA ARG A 506 19.44 34.50 2.98
C ARG A 506 18.68 33.43 3.74
N THR A 507 17.88 33.88 4.71
CA THR A 507 16.95 33.02 5.45
C THR A 507 15.53 33.18 4.91
N ILE A 508 14.86 32.06 4.71
CA ILE A 508 13.45 31.94 4.37
C ILE A 508 12.76 31.24 5.54
N ALA A 509 11.71 31.85 6.10
CA ALA A 509 10.94 31.27 7.19
C ALA A 509 9.50 31.04 6.76
N THR A 510 9.00 29.82 6.96
CA THR A 510 7.64 29.43 6.59
C THR A 510 6.82 29.08 7.83
N GLN A 511 5.72 29.80 8.01
CA GLN A 511 4.68 29.42 8.97
C GLN A 511 3.62 28.63 8.24
N TRP A 512 3.22 27.52 8.83
CA TRP A 512 2.25 26.59 8.25
C TRP A 512 0.91 26.68 8.97
N HIS A 513 -0.17 26.44 8.22
CA HIS A 513 -1.50 26.27 8.78
C HIS A 513 -1.47 25.13 9.82
N SER A 514 -2.18 25.29 10.94
CA SER A 514 -2.16 24.34 12.07
C SER A 514 -2.56 22.91 11.67
N GLN A 515 -3.63 22.78 10.88
CA GLN A 515 -4.15 21.49 10.41
C GLN A 515 -3.62 21.06 9.02
N PHE A 516 -3.62 21.99 8.07
CA PHE A 516 -3.30 21.72 6.65
C PHE A 516 -1.81 21.88 6.33
N ARG A 517 -1.33 21.19 5.29
CA ARG A 517 0.04 21.38 4.75
C ARG A 517 0.07 22.58 3.79
N LEU A 518 -0.38 23.74 4.27
CA LEU A 518 -0.50 24.99 3.51
C LEU A 518 0.30 26.10 4.21
N PRO A 519 1.15 26.85 3.50
CA PRO A 519 1.89 27.96 4.11
C PRO A 519 0.93 29.11 4.39
N VAL A 520 0.91 29.64 5.61
CA VAL A 520 0.15 30.87 5.95
C VAL A 520 1.01 32.12 5.82
N ARG A 521 2.33 31.99 5.97
CA ARG A 521 3.28 33.09 5.81
C ARG A 521 4.63 32.56 5.36
N ILE A 522 5.23 33.19 4.36
CA ILE A 522 6.59 32.95 3.90
C ILE A 522 7.33 34.29 4.01
N ALA A 523 8.37 34.35 4.83
CA ALA A 523 9.20 35.52 5.01
C ALA A 523 10.58 35.29 4.40
N GLU A 524 10.96 36.16 3.47
CA GLU A 524 12.24 36.21 2.77
C GLU A 524 12.85 37.62 2.99
N PRO A 525 14.15 37.84 2.74
CA PRO A 525 14.72 39.17 2.88
C PRO A 525 14.01 40.18 1.98
N GLY A 526 13.47 41.24 2.61
CA GLY A 526 12.75 42.31 1.90
C GLY A 526 11.40 41.89 1.30
N ARG A 527 10.87 40.70 1.60
CA ARG A 527 9.56 40.25 1.10
C ARG A 527 8.87 39.31 2.08
N VAL A 528 7.61 39.59 2.39
CA VAL A 528 6.73 38.66 3.10
C VAL A 528 5.52 38.36 2.23
N THR A 529 5.26 37.07 1.99
CA THR A 529 4.02 36.61 1.37
C THR A 529 3.13 35.95 2.42
N ALA A 530 1.91 36.46 2.61
CA ALA A 530 0.91 35.88 3.49
C ALA A 530 -0.27 35.29 2.69
N PHE A 531 -0.88 34.24 3.24
CA PHE A 531 -2.02 33.55 2.65
C PHE A 531 -3.11 33.34 3.68
N ALA A 532 -4.36 33.63 3.30
CA ALA A 532 -5.54 33.24 4.06
C ALA A 532 -6.28 32.11 3.34
N TYR A 533 -6.85 31.20 4.13
CA TYR A 533 -7.59 30.04 3.64
C TYR A 533 -8.95 29.97 4.32
N ASP A 534 -9.95 29.45 3.62
CA ASP A 534 -11.22 29.09 4.24
C ASP A 534 -11.11 27.76 5.02
N GLU A 535 -12.20 27.35 5.68
CA GLU A 535 -12.29 26.09 6.44
C GLU A 535 -12.01 24.83 5.60
N ARG A 536 -12.10 24.94 4.27
CA ARG A 536 -11.80 23.87 3.31
C ARG A 536 -10.38 23.97 2.74
N GLY A 537 -9.53 24.85 3.27
CA GLY A 537 -8.15 25.03 2.80
C GLY A 537 -8.07 25.64 1.40
N ARG A 538 -9.12 26.28 0.89
CA ARG A 538 -9.07 27.03 -0.37
C ARG A 538 -8.51 28.41 -0.07
N ARG A 539 -7.51 28.84 -0.86
CA ARG A 539 -6.90 30.16 -0.69
C ARG A 539 -7.92 31.25 -1.04
N VAL A 540 -8.19 32.13 -0.09
CA VAL A 540 -9.10 33.29 -0.25
C VAL A 540 -8.34 34.60 -0.41
N GLU A 541 -7.10 34.68 0.10
CA GLU A 541 -6.28 35.89 0.03
C GLU A 541 -4.81 35.54 -0.23
N ARG A 542 -4.11 36.47 -0.89
CA ARG A 542 -2.64 36.49 -1.00
C ARG A 542 -2.17 37.93 -0.90
N THR A 543 -1.33 38.21 0.09
CA THR A 543 -0.79 39.55 0.34
C THR A 543 0.74 39.49 0.28
N ILE A 544 1.35 40.47 -0.38
CA ILE A 544 2.80 40.59 -0.50
C ILE A 544 3.18 41.97 0.04
N THR A 545 4.07 42.00 1.03
CA THR A 545 4.58 43.22 1.67
C THR A 545 6.09 43.26 1.67
#